data_AF-A0A963PQW4-F1
#
_entry.id   AF-A0A963PQW4-F1
#
_cell.length_a   1.000
_cell.length_b   1.000
_cell.length_c   1.000
_cell.angle_alpha   90.00
_cell.angle_beta   90.00
_cell.angle_gamma   90.00
#
_symmetry.space_group_name_H-M   'P 1'
#
loop_
_entity.id
_entity.type
_entity.pdbx_description
1 polymer ?
#
loop_
_entity_poly.entity_id
_entity_poly.type
_entity_poly.pdbx_seq_one_letter_code
_entity_poly.pdbx_strand_id
1 'polypeptide(L)'
;MKVQIKVNDAAKTVAQYHVEAGDGAKGKALRIEAQKHVRYELIDEQTEHAPENIATKRVGNDLHVAFEGSDIGQPDVVIKDYYGDPGAAMVIGRAENGFYYSYVPETGLEQDAISHLFDQGFAGQALGGDHFAAALWPAAGTGVSPLAIIGGALLMGAAIGGGSGGGSSGEPSPAPSPSPAPSPSPAPAPTPAPAPAPEPAPAPAPEPAPAPSPSPAPAPSPSNVAPTADAATISPVEDTPIGVPLNGTDSDGTV
;
A
#
# COMPACT_ATOMS: atom_id res chain seq x y z
N MET A 1 -6.81 -15.63 -13.70
CA MET A 1 -5.36 -15.80 -13.90
C MET A 1 -4.76 -16.36 -12.63
N LYS A 2 -3.89 -17.38 -12.72
CA LYS A 2 -3.20 -17.95 -11.56
C LYS A 2 -1.73 -17.56 -11.64
N VAL A 3 -1.23 -16.91 -10.61
CA VAL A 3 0.10 -16.31 -10.58
C VAL A 3 0.95 -17.05 -9.54
N GLN A 4 2.11 -17.54 -10.00
CA GLN A 4 3.20 -17.95 -9.14
C GLN A 4 4.07 -16.74 -8.80
N ILE A 5 4.44 -16.61 -7.54
CA ILE A 5 5.37 -15.59 -7.06
C ILE A 5 6.63 -16.30 -6.56
N LYS A 6 7.73 -16.15 -7.29
CA LYS A 6 9.04 -16.63 -6.83
C LYS A 6 9.76 -15.52 -6.10
N VAL A 7 10.25 -15.82 -4.91
CA VAL A 7 11.16 -14.94 -4.16
C VAL A 7 12.57 -15.42 -4.44
N ASN A 8 13.35 -14.58 -5.09
CA ASN A 8 14.68 -14.92 -5.56
C ASN A 8 15.73 -14.03 -4.88
N ASP A 9 16.72 -14.63 -4.24
CA ASP A 9 17.91 -13.90 -3.79
C ASP A 9 18.91 -13.72 -4.96
N ALA A 10 20.14 -13.29 -4.68
CA ALA A 10 21.17 -13.12 -5.71
C ALA A 10 21.58 -14.43 -6.42
N ALA A 11 21.31 -15.60 -5.85
CA ALA A 11 21.80 -16.89 -6.34
C ALA A 11 20.70 -17.85 -6.79
N LYS A 12 19.52 -17.84 -6.14
CA LYS A 12 18.48 -18.85 -6.32
C LYS A 12 17.09 -18.38 -5.87
N THR A 13 16.09 -19.18 -6.19
CA THR A 13 14.76 -19.09 -5.57
C THR A 13 14.81 -19.60 -4.13
N VAL A 14 14.35 -18.78 -3.19
CA VAL A 14 14.30 -19.07 -1.76
C VAL A 14 12.89 -19.33 -1.25
N ALA A 15 11.86 -18.86 -1.95
CA ALA A 15 10.47 -19.19 -1.68
C ALA A 15 9.62 -19.13 -2.95
N GLN A 16 8.50 -19.85 -2.95
CA GLN A 16 7.51 -19.82 -4.03
C GLN A 16 6.10 -19.84 -3.43
N TYR A 17 5.22 -19.02 -3.99
CA TYR A 17 3.83 -18.91 -3.59
C TYR A 17 2.92 -18.95 -4.81
N HIS A 18 1.64 -19.21 -4.58
CA HIS A 18 0.62 -19.21 -5.62
C HIS A 18 -0.59 -18.40 -5.15
N VAL A 19 -1.19 -17.66 -6.08
CA VAL A 19 -2.35 -16.82 -5.83
C VAL A 19 -3.19 -16.73 -7.10
N GLU A 20 -4.51 -16.65 -7.00
CA GLU A 20 -5.37 -16.36 -8.14
C GLU A 20 -5.81 -14.89 -8.13
N ALA A 21 -5.84 -14.26 -9.31
CA ALA A 21 -6.43 -12.94 -9.47
C ALA A 21 -7.88 -12.94 -8.96
N GLY A 22 -8.21 -11.95 -8.12
CA GLY A 22 -9.49 -11.83 -7.42
C GLY A 22 -9.57 -12.58 -6.10
N ASP A 23 -8.52 -13.25 -5.63
CA ASP A 23 -8.51 -13.88 -4.31
C ASP A 23 -8.60 -12.86 -3.18
N GLY A 24 -8.14 -11.63 -3.40
CA GLY A 24 -8.31 -10.55 -2.44
C GLY A 24 -9.78 -10.28 -2.11
N ALA A 25 -10.62 -10.21 -3.14
CA ALA A 25 -12.07 -10.02 -3.00
C ALA A 25 -12.80 -11.18 -2.30
N LYS A 26 -12.20 -12.38 -2.35
CA LYS A 26 -12.70 -13.58 -1.65
C LYS A 26 -12.19 -13.66 -0.20
N GLY A 27 -11.44 -12.66 0.27
CA GLY A 27 -10.79 -12.67 1.59
C GLY A 27 -9.60 -13.64 1.69
N LYS A 28 -9.08 -14.09 0.54
CA LYS A 28 -7.99 -15.07 0.43
C LYS A 28 -6.66 -14.46 -0.02
N ALA A 29 -6.53 -13.14 0.09
CA ALA A 29 -5.30 -12.42 -0.25
C ALA A 29 -4.05 -13.11 0.34
N LEU A 30 -3.08 -13.38 -0.51
CA LEU A 30 -1.79 -13.93 -0.13
C LEU A 30 -0.99 -12.87 0.64
N ARG A 31 -0.45 -13.25 1.80
CA ARG A 31 0.34 -12.36 2.66
C ARG A 31 1.74 -12.93 2.81
N ILE A 32 2.74 -12.17 2.39
CA ILE A 32 4.16 -12.57 2.41
C ILE A 32 4.92 -11.54 3.27
N GLU A 33 5.80 -12.00 4.15
CA GLU A 33 6.72 -11.11 4.87
C GLU A 33 7.87 -10.69 3.94
N ALA A 34 8.19 -9.39 3.89
CA ALA A 34 9.25 -8.91 3.02
C ALA A 34 10.61 -9.53 3.39
N GLN A 35 11.35 -9.98 2.37
CA GLN A 35 12.74 -10.39 2.48
C GLN A 35 13.65 -9.32 1.87
N LYS A 36 14.86 -9.19 2.42
CA LYS A 36 15.83 -8.17 2.02
C LYS A 36 16.62 -8.63 0.80
N HIS A 37 16.90 -7.70 -0.12
CA HIS A 37 17.74 -7.95 -1.29
C HIS A 37 17.23 -9.11 -2.18
N VAL A 38 15.90 -9.26 -2.27
CA VAL A 38 15.26 -10.26 -3.11
C VAL A 38 14.54 -9.61 -4.30
N ARG A 39 14.21 -10.43 -5.29
CA ARG A 39 13.30 -10.10 -6.38
C ARG A 39 12.04 -10.96 -6.24
N TYR A 40 10.88 -10.33 -6.27
CA TYR A 40 9.58 -10.98 -6.39
C TYR A 40 9.25 -11.10 -7.88
N GLU A 41 9.46 -12.28 -8.43
CA GLU A 41 9.16 -12.62 -9.83
C GLU A 41 7.72 -13.10 -9.93
N LEU A 42 6.91 -12.38 -10.70
CA LEU A 42 5.52 -12.72 -11.01
C LEU A 42 5.47 -13.54 -12.29
N ILE A 43 4.75 -14.66 -12.26
CA ILE A 43 4.63 -15.60 -13.38
C ILE A 43 3.19 -16.06 -13.48
N ASP A 44 2.49 -15.75 -14.56
CA ASP A 44 1.24 -16.42 -14.91
C ASP A 44 1.54 -17.88 -15.30
N GLU A 45 0.95 -18.82 -14.57
CA GLU A 45 1.17 -20.24 -14.78
C GLU A 45 0.66 -20.73 -16.14
N GLN A 46 -0.28 -20.01 -16.76
CA GLN A 46 -0.83 -20.41 -18.04
C GLN A 46 0.06 -19.99 -19.21
N THR A 47 0.61 -18.78 -19.16
CA THR A 47 1.42 -18.22 -20.25
C THR A 47 2.91 -18.43 -20.04
N GLU A 48 3.33 -18.76 -18.82
CA GLU A 48 4.74 -18.78 -18.37
C GLU A 48 5.43 -17.39 -18.45
N HIS A 49 4.64 -16.34 -18.65
CA HIS A 49 5.07 -14.94 -18.70
C HIS A 49 4.48 -14.18 -17.51
N ALA A 50 5.04 -13.01 -17.21
CA ALA A 50 4.47 -12.17 -16.15
C ALA A 50 3.14 -11.56 -16.59
N PRO A 51 2.26 -11.20 -15.64
CA PRO A 51 1.18 -10.27 -15.91
C PRO A 51 1.73 -8.98 -16.53
N GLU A 52 1.17 -8.53 -17.65
CA GLU A 52 1.64 -7.31 -18.31
C GLU A 52 1.35 -6.06 -17.48
N ASN A 53 0.20 -6.01 -16.79
CA ASN A 53 -0.19 -4.89 -15.93
C ASN A 53 -0.56 -5.38 -14.53
N ILE A 54 -0.19 -4.59 -13.53
CA ILE A 54 -0.59 -4.76 -12.13
C ILE A 54 -0.98 -3.41 -11.52
N ALA A 55 -1.85 -3.44 -10.53
CA ALA A 55 -2.17 -2.28 -9.72
C ALA A 55 -1.42 -2.39 -8.39
N THR A 56 -0.81 -1.29 -7.93
CA THR A 56 -0.03 -1.27 -6.68
C THR A 56 -0.45 -0.14 -5.78
N LYS A 57 -0.51 -0.40 -4.47
CA LYS A 57 -0.81 0.61 -3.46
C LYS A 57 0.09 0.42 -2.25
N ARG A 58 0.61 1.50 -1.70
CA ARG A 58 1.27 1.46 -0.38
C ARG A 58 0.26 1.65 0.74
N VAL A 59 0.34 0.82 1.77
CA VAL A 59 -0.43 0.97 3.01
C VAL A 59 0.51 0.84 4.19
N GLY A 60 0.89 1.97 4.80
CA GLY A 60 1.94 1.99 5.83
C GLY A 60 3.28 1.52 5.25
N ASN A 61 3.81 0.41 5.77
CA ASN A 61 5.02 -0.23 5.23
C ASN A 61 4.72 -1.37 4.23
N ASP A 62 3.46 -1.68 3.98
CA ASP A 62 3.08 -2.82 3.15
C ASP A 62 2.89 -2.40 1.70
N LEU A 63 3.30 -3.27 0.78
CA LEU A 63 2.98 -3.17 -0.64
C LEU A 63 1.77 -4.06 -0.94
N HIS A 64 0.68 -3.44 -1.35
CA HIS A 64 -0.51 -4.13 -1.85
C HIS A 64 -0.42 -4.24 -3.37
N VAL A 65 -0.72 -5.42 -3.90
CA VAL A 65 -0.74 -5.71 -5.34
C VAL A 65 -2.07 -6.34 -5.71
N ALA A 66 -2.69 -5.83 -6.77
CA ALA A 66 -3.84 -6.44 -7.43
C ALA A 66 -3.45 -6.77 -8.86
N PHE A 67 -3.80 -7.97 -9.32
CA PHE A 67 -3.55 -8.38 -10.69
C PHE A 67 -4.62 -7.82 -11.62
N GLU A 68 -4.39 -7.91 -12.93
CA GLU A 68 -5.34 -7.47 -13.95
C GLU A 68 -6.76 -8.01 -13.69
N GLY A 69 -7.74 -7.10 -13.72
CA GLY A 69 -9.15 -7.40 -13.43
C GLY A 69 -9.52 -7.46 -11.95
N SER A 70 -8.58 -7.25 -11.02
CA SER A 70 -8.82 -7.27 -9.56
C SER A 70 -8.85 -5.86 -8.97
N ASP A 71 -9.53 -5.70 -7.83
CA ASP A 71 -9.67 -4.42 -7.13
C ASP A 71 -8.49 -4.20 -6.16
N ILE A 72 -7.78 -3.08 -6.29
CA ILE A 72 -6.67 -2.73 -5.38
C ILE A 72 -7.15 -2.41 -3.95
N GLY A 73 -8.43 -2.10 -3.75
CA GLY A 73 -9.05 -2.02 -2.43
C GLY A 73 -9.13 -3.38 -1.72
N GLN A 74 -9.09 -4.48 -2.48
CA GLN A 74 -9.11 -5.86 -2.02
C GLN A 74 -7.94 -6.62 -2.68
N PRO A 75 -6.68 -6.33 -2.30
CA PRO A 75 -5.51 -6.78 -3.03
C PRO A 75 -5.38 -8.30 -3.01
N ASP A 76 -4.87 -8.86 -4.10
CA ASP A 76 -4.59 -10.30 -4.20
C ASP A 76 -3.35 -10.69 -3.40
N VAL A 77 -2.37 -9.78 -3.33
CA VAL A 77 -1.11 -9.97 -2.62
C VAL A 77 -0.81 -8.78 -1.72
N VAL A 78 -0.34 -9.08 -0.52
CA VAL A 78 0.23 -8.10 0.40
C VAL A 78 1.63 -8.55 0.75
N ILE A 79 2.63 -7.77 0.33
CA ILE A 79 4.03 -7.94 0.77
C ILE A 79 4.22 -7.01 1.96
N LYS A 80 4.20 -7.60 3.15
CA LYS A 80 4.29 -6.87 4.41
C LYS A 80 5.68 -6.32 4.64
N ASP A 81 5.76 -5.14 5.23
CA ASP A 81 7.00 -4.43 5.55
C ASP A 81 7.94 -4.22 4.34
N TYR A 82 7.37 -4.19 3.13
CA TYR A 82 8.11 -3.95 1.89
C TYR A 82 8.89 -2.63 1.91
N TYR A 83 8.33 -1.58 2.53
CA TYR A 83 8.98 -0.27 2.66
C TYR A 83 9.77 -0.08 3.97
N GLY A 84 9.84 -1.10 4.83
CA GLY A 84 10.51 -1.03 6.14
C GLY A 84 12.03 -1.00 6.07
N ASP A 85 12.61 -1.53 4.98
CA ASP A 85 14.04 -1.49 4.73
C ASP A 85 14.28 -1.13 3.25
N PRO A 86 15.03 -0.05 2.93
CA PRO A 86 15.26 0.40 1.55
C PRO A 86 16.13 -0.56 0.70
N GLY A 87 16.42 -1.78 1.19
CA GLY A 87 17.21 -2.80 0.52
C GLY A 87 16.56 -3.41 -0.73
N ALA A 88 16.52 -2.66 -1.83
CA ALA A 88 16.45 -3.09 -3.24
C ALA A 88 15.51 -4.27 -3.57
N ALA A 89 14.40 -4.43 -2.83
CA ALA A 89 13.43 -5.46 -3.16
C ALA A 89 12.68 -5.03 -4.43
N MET A 90 12.73 -5.84 -5.49
CA MET A 90 12.12 -5.47 -6.77
C MET A 90 10.96 -6.41 -7.10
N VAL A 91 9.89 -5.88 -7.67
CA VAL A 91 8.85 -6.66 -8.31
C VAL A 91 9.15 -6.70 -9.80
N ILE A 92 9.26 -7.90 -10.36
CA ILE A 92 9.71 -8.12 -11.73
C ILE A 92 8.89 -9.22 -12.41
N GLY A 93 9.09 -9.36 -13.72
CA GLY A 93 8.46 -10.40 -14.51
C GLY A 93 9.26 -10.75 -15.75
N ARG A 94 9.03 -11.95 -16.31
CA ARG A 94 9.58 -12.36 -17.61
C ARG A 94 8.55 -12.10 -18.70
N ALA A 95 8.91 -11.31 -19.72
CA ALA A 95 8.04 -11.02 -20.85
C ALA A 95 8.10 -12.13 -21.94
N GLU A 96 7.26 -12.02 -22.97
CA GLU A 96 7.18 -12.96 -24.10
C GLU A 96 8.51 -13.12 -24.85
N ASN A 97 9.30 -12.05 -24.93
CA ASN A 97 10.62 -12.06 -25.56
C ASN A 97 11.70 -12.79 -24.74
N GLY A 98 11.33 -13.31 -23.57
CA GLY A 98 12.19 -14.09 -22.70
C GLY A 98 13.07 -13.26 -21.77
N PHE A 99 13.07 -11.93 -21.88
CA PHE A 99 13.80 -11.04 -20.99
C PHE A 99 13.02 -10.72 -19.72
N TYR A 100 13.75 -10.32 -18.70
CA TYR A 100 13.18 -9.85 -17.44
C TYR A 100 13.09 -8.33 -17.42
N TYR A 101 11.97 -7.85 -16.88
CA TYR A 101 11.66 -6.43 -16.74
C TYR A 101 11.14 -6.15 -15.33
N SER A 102 11.25 -4.90 -14.91
CA SER A 102 10.60 -4.42 -13.70
C SER A 102 9.17 -3.97 -14.03
N TYR A 103 8.35 -3.82 -13.00
CA TYR A 103 7.10 -3.08 -13.13
C TYR A 103 7.36 -1.58 -12.96
N VAL A 104 7.03 -0.80 -13.99
CA VAL A 104 7.21 0.64 -14.06
C VAL A 104 5.85 1.34 -14.10
N PRO A 105 5.71 2.55 -13.52
CA PRO A 105 4.42 3.21 -13.45
C PRO A 105 3.95 3.61 -14.85
N GLU A 106 2.68 3.35 -15.15
CA GLU A 106 2.06 3.72 -16.43
C GLU A 106 2.08 5.23 -16.67
N THR A 107 2.12 6.02 -15.59
CA THR A 107 2.23 7.48 -15.63
C THR A 107 3.60 7.97 -16.07
N GLY A 108 4.63 7.12 -15.99
CA GLY A 108 6.03 7.48 -16.20
C GLY A 108 6.63 8.37 -15.10
N LEU A 109 5.92 8.59 -13.98
CA LEU A 109 6.38 9.43 -12.88
C LEU A 109 7.11 8.61 -11.82
N GLU A 110 8.29 9.07 -11.39
CA GLU A 110 9.12 8.39 -10.39
C GLU A 110 8.41 8.19 -9.04
N GLN A 111 7.63 9.18 -8.59
CA GLN A 111 6.87 9.10 -7.35
C GLN A 111 5.77 8.01 -7.34
N ASP A 112 5.38 7.55 -8.53
CA ASP A 112 4.39 6.49 -8.71
C ASP A 112 5.05 5.11 -8.84
N ALA A 113 6.39 5.03 -8.88
CA ALA A 113 7.11 3.77 -8.93
C ALA A 113 6.92 2.99 -7.62
N ILE A 114 6.87 1.67 -7.72
CA ILE A 114 6.70 0.77 -6.56
C ILE A 114 7.69 1.11 -5.43
N SER A 115 8.93 1.46 -5.75
CA SER A 115 9.95 1.82 -4.75
C SER A 115 9.69 3.14 -4.02
N HIS A 116 8.88 4.04 -4.57
CA HIS A 116 8.76 5.44 -4.13
C HIS A 116 7.32 5.88 -3.86
N LEU A 117 6.34 4.97 -3.94
CA LEU A 117 4.96 5.25 -3.53
C LEU A 117 4.93 5.87 -2.13
N PHE A 118 4.27 7.03 -2.04
CA PHE A 118 3.92 7.65 -0.77
C PHE A 118 2.87 6.79 -0.04
N ASP A 119 2.73 6.93 1.28
CA ASP A 119 1.70 6.18 2.01
C ASP A 119 0.30 6.51 1.47
N GLN A 120 -0.51 5.48 1.25
CA GLN A 120 -1.78 5.52 0.52
C GLN A 120 -1.69 5.82 -0.98
N GLY A 121 -0.49 6.05 -1.51
CA GLY A 121 -0.23 6.21 -2.93
C GLY A 121 -0.57 4.95 -3.70
N PHE A 122 -1.18 5.13 -4.87
CA PHE A 122 -1.63 4.08 -5.76
C PHE A 122 -1.20 4.40 -7.18
N ALA A 123 -0.75 3.37 -7.91
CA ALA A 123 -0.43 3.49 -9.32
C ALA A 123 -0.61 2.16 -10.05
N GLY A 124 -1.09 2.25 -11.29
CA GLY A 124 -0.97 1.18 -12.29
C GLY A 124 0.48 1.07 -12.75
N GLN A 125 0.94 -0.17 -12.90
CA GLN A 125 2.29 -0.50 -13.32
C GLN A 125 2.23 -1.44 -14.51
N ALA A 126 3.07 -1.18 -15.50
CA ALA A 126 3.26 -2.05 -16.65
C ALA A 126 4.63 -2.74 -16.56
N LEU A 127 4.71 -3.97 -17.06
CA LEU A 127 5.96 -4.67 -17.22
C LEU A 127 6.80 -3.97 -18.30
N GLY A 128 7.96 -3.41 -17.94
CA GLY A 128 8.74 -2.63 -18.90
C GLY A 128 9.99 -1.94 -18.35
N GLY A 129 10.52 -1.00 -19.14
CA GLY A 129 11.82 -0.35 -18.91
C GLY A 129 12.99 -1.09 -19.57
N ASP A 130 14.21 -0.90 -19.07
CA ASP A 130 15.34 -1.69 -19.59
C ASP A 130 15.22 -3.15 -19.15
N HIS A 131 15.52 -4.03 -20.09
CA HIS A 131 15.58 -5.46 -19.84
C HIS A 131 16.91 -5.85 -19.22
N PHE A 132 16.89 -6.93 -18.43
CA PHE A 132 18.09 -7.63 -18.05
C PHE A 132 18.03 -9.10 -18.49
N ALA A 133 19.17 -9.62 -18.95
CA ALA A 133 19.27 -10.99 -19.47
C ALA A 133 19.21 -12.02 -18.33
N ALA A 134 18.33 -13.02 -18.49
CA ALA A 134 18.20 -14.16 -17.58
C ALA A 134 19.53 -14.92 -17.35
N ALA A 135 20.44 -14.92 -18.34
CA ALA A 135 21.72 -15.61 -18.27
C ALA A 135 22.77 -14.94 -17.36
N LEU A 136 22.50 -13.75 -16.82
CA LEU A 136 23.36 -13.05 -15.85
C LEU A 136 22.76 -13.06 -14.43
N TRP A 137 21.65 -13.77 -14.24
CA TRP A 137 20.81 -13.78 -13.04
C TRP A 137 21.52 -14.18 -11.73
N PRO A 138 22.49 -15.11 -11.69
CA PRO A 138 23.24 -15.41 -10.46
C PRO A 138 24.42 -14.46 -10.17
N ALA A 139 24.79 -13.59 -11.12
CA ALA A 139 26.02 -12.78 -11.04
C ALA A 139 25.79 -11.28 -10.85
N ALA A 140 24.56 -10.79 -11.09
CA ALA A 140 24.20 -9.38 -10.93
C ALA A 140 23.91 -9.00 -9.47
N GLY A 141 24.77 -9.41 -8.54
CA GLY A 141 24.78 -8.84 -7.20
C GLY A 141 25.59 -7.56 -7.21
N THR A 142 24.99 -6.40 -7.51
CA THR A 142 25.47 -5.06 -7.08
C THR A 142 24.59 -3.93 -7.64
N GLY A 143 23.80 -3.29 -6.77
CA GLY A 143 23.76 -1.81 -6.70
C GLY A 143 23.10 -0.98 -7.81
N VAL A 144 22.35 -1.54 -8.76
CA VAL A 144 21.57 -0.73 -9.70
C VAL A 144 20.20 -0.37 -9.12
N SER A 145 20.01 0.91 -8.81
CA SER A 145 18.71 1.48 -8.46
C SER A 145 17.79 1.45 -9.68
N PRO A 146 16.50 1.06 -9.57
CA PRO A 146 15.55 1.04 -10.68
C PRO A 146 15.37 2.40 -11.38
N LEU A 147 15.81 3.51 -10.77
CA LEU A 147 15.75 4.84 -11.37
C LEU A 147 16.96 5.20 -12.23
N ALA A 148 18.11 4.56 -12.05
CA ALA A 148 19.24 4.70 -12.96
C ALA A 148 18.94 4.12 -14.36
N ILE A 149 17.83 3.37 -14.47
CA ILE A 149 17.33 2.71 -15.66
C ILE A 149 16.39 3.64 -16.49
N ILE A 150 15.72 4.61 -15.87
CA ILE A 150 14.82 5.54 -16.59
C ILE A 150 15.63 6.53 -17.49
N GLY A 151 16.94 6.65 -17.27
CA GLY A 151 17.82 7.61 -17.96
C GLY A 151 18.69 7.09 -19.11
N GLY A 152 18.59 5.81 -19.51
CA GLY A 152 19.31 5.28 -20.68
C GLY A 152 20.75 4.82 -20.40
N ALA A 153 20.92 3.83 -19.53
CA ALA A 153 22.19 3.13 -19.36
C ALA A 153 22.04 1.65 -19.74
N LEU A 154 22.34 1.37 -21.03
CA LEU A 154 22.51 0.03 -21.61
C LEU A 154 23.40 -0.86 -20.74
N LEU A 155 22.82 -1.84 -20.03
CA LEU A 155 23.58 -3.02 -19.58
C LEU A 155 23.66 -4.04 -20.72
N MET A 156 24.52 -3.68 -21.68
CA MET A 156 25.34 -4.48 -22.55
C MET A 156 24.91 -5.92 -22.92
N GLY A 157 24.83 -6.14 -24.23
CA GLY A 157 24.73 -7.46 -24.84
C GLY A 157 25.83 -8.42 -24.37
N ALA A 158 25.43 -9.63 -23.98
CA ALA A 158 26.34 -10.70 -23.65
C ALA A 158 26.75 -11.45 -24.92
N ALA A 159 27.90 -11.07 -25.48
CA ALA A 159 28.76 -11.99 -26.21
C ALA A 159 29.67 -12.70 -25.19
N ILE A 160 29.36 -13.97 -24.89
CA ILE A 160 30.27 -14.95 -24.27
C ILE A 160 30.03 -16.26 -25.05
N GLY A 161 30.99 -16.93 -25.66
CA GLY A 161 32.31 -17.27 -25.16
C GLY A 161 32.28 -18.70 -24.57
N GLY A 162 32.15 -19.73 -25.42
CA GLY A 162 32.17 -21.14 -25.02
C GLY A 162 32.36 -22.06 -26.24
N GLY A 163 33.52 -22.72 -26.31
CA GLY A 163 34.01 -23.40 -27.52
C GLY A 163 33.50 -24.83 -27.76
N SER A 164 33.77 -25.33 -28.97
CA SER A 164 33.94 -26.76 -29.30
C SER A 164 34.62 -26.86 -30.67
N GLY A 165 35.62 -27.74 -30.78
CA GLY A 165 36.67 -27.71 -31.80
C GLY A 165 36.33 -28.22 -33.19
N GLY A 166 37.32 -28.10 -34.08
CA GLY A 166 37.33 -28.67 -35.42
C GLY A 166 38.26 -27.89 -36.34
N GLY A 167 39.45 -28.42 -36.62
CA GLY A 167 40.46 -27.77 -37.44
C GLY A 167 40.02 -27.56 -38.89
N SER A 168 40.35 -26.38 -39.43
CA SER A 168 40.66 -26.21 -40.85
C SER A 168 41.45 -24.92 -41.02
N SER A 169 42.63 -25.04 -41.62
CA SER A 169 43.50 -23.94 -42.01
C SER A 169 42.81 -23.07 -43.06
N GLY A 170 42.37 -21.88 -42.65
CA GLY A 170 41.94 -20.79 -43.53
C GLY A 170 42.50 -19.48 -42.97
N GLU A 171 43.20 -18.73 -43.82
CA GLU A 171 43.70 -17.39 -43.52
C GLU A 171 42.58 -16.49 -42.94
N PRO A 172 42.87 -15.67 -41.91
CA PRO A 172 41.88 -14.74 -41.38
C PRO A 172 41.61 -13.63 -42.40
N SER A 173 40.36 -13.56 -42.87
CA SER A 173 39.84 -12.39 -43.58
C SER A 173 39.91 -11.16 -42.66
N PRO A 174 40.36 -9.98 -43.12
CA PRO A 174 40.46 -8.80 -42.27
C PRO A 174 39.09 -8.43 -41.71
N ALA A 175 39.05 -8.17 -40.40
CA ALA A 175 37.84 -7.78 -39.70
C ALA A 175 37.23 -6.50 -40.33
N PRO A 176 35.89 -6.43 -40.47
CA PRO A 176 35.23 -5.23 -40.99
C PRO A 176 35.51 -4.04 -40.07
N SER A 177 35.79 -2.89 -40.68
CA SER A 177 36.00 -1.61 -39.99
C SER A 177 34.78 -1.28 -39.12
N PRO A 178 34.97 -0.79 -37.88
CA PRO A 178 33.86 -0.41 -37.02
C PRO A 178 33.00 0.67 -37.68
N SER A 179 31.68 0.48 -37.63
CA SER A 179 30.69 1.48 -38.08
C SER A 179 30.82 2.74 -37.20
N PRO A 180 30.69 3.96 -37.77
CA PRO A 180 30.74 5.20 -37.00
C PRO A 180 29.71 5.19 -35.86
N ALA A 181 30.11 5.70 -34.69
CA ALA A 181 29.22 5.85 -33.55
C ALA A 181 28.01 6.73 -33.94
N PRO A 182 26.78 6.36 -33.52
CA PRO A 182 25.60 7.17 -33.79
C PRO A 182 25.75 8.57 -33.18
N SER A 183 25.28 9.58 -33.91
CA SER A 183 25.25 10.97 -33.44
C SER A 183 24.47 11.05 -32.12
N PRO A 184 24.94 11.84 -31.14
CA PRO A 184 24.21 12.04 -29.88
C PRO A 184 22.79 12.56 -30.17
N SER A 185 21.81 11.98 -29.49
CA SER A 185 20.41 12.42 -29.52
C SER A 185 20.31 13.85 -28.98
N PRO A 186 19.46 14.72 -29.56
CA PRO A 186 19.23 16.07 -29.06
C PRO A 186 18.82 16.06 -27.58
N ALA A 187 19.32 17.04 -26.81
CA ALA A 187 18.91 17.21 -25.43
C ALA A 187 17.39 17.40 -25.31
N PRO A 188 16.72 16.76 -24.35
CA PRO A 188 15.29 16.91 -24.15
C PRO A 188 14.92 18.38 -23.87
N ALA A 189 13.77 18.81 -24.38
CA ALA A 189 13.24 20.15 -24.15
C ALA A 189 12.98 20.37 -22.64
N PRO A 190 13.17 21.59 -22.12
CA PRO A 190 12.90 21.89 -20.72
C PRO A 190 11.44 21.62 -20.38
N THR A 191 11.21 20.95 -19.25
CA THR A 191 9.88 20.65 -18.74
C THR A 191 9.12 21.96 -18.44
N PRO A 192 7.84 22.09 -18.85
CA PRO A 192 7.02 23.25 -18.49
C PRO A 192 6.95 23.45 -16.98
N ALA A 193 6.93 24.72 -16.55
CA ALA A 193 6.79 25.05 -15.14
C ALA A 193 5.47 24.51 -14.56
N PRO A 194 5.44 24.03 -13.31
CA PRO A 194 4.23 23.56 -12.66
C PRO A 194 3.13 24.63 -12.69
N ALA A 195 1.89 24.19 -12.92
CA ALA A 195 0.73 25.07 -12.79
C ALA A 195 0.62 25.58 -11.34
N PRO A 196 0.15 26.83 -11.12
CA PRO A 196 -0.09 27.35 -9.78
C PRO A 196 -1.03 26.43 -8.99
N ALA A 197 -0.74 26.25 -7.70
CA ALA A 197 -1.61 25.47 -6.83
C ALA A 197 -3.03 26.10 -6.79
N PRO A 198 -4.09 25.27 -6.76
CA PRO A 198 -5.45 25.75 -6.63
C PRO A 198 -5.63 26.51 -5.30
N GLU A 199 -6.43 27.56 -5.35
CA GLU A 199 -6.75 28.38 -4.18
C GLU A 199 -7.47 27.53 -3.11
N PRO A 200 -7.14 27.69 -1.81
CA PRO A 200 -7.79 26.94 -0.73
C PRO A 200 -9.31 27.12 -0.76
N ALA A 201 -10.03 26.01 -0.55
CA ALA A 201 -11.49 26.06 -0.44
C ALA A 201 -11.92 26.96 0.74
N PRO A 202 -13.01 27.73 0.60
CA PRO A 202 -13.53 28.55 1.67
C PRO A 202 -13.89 27.70 2.89
N ALA A 203 -13.65 28.24 4.08
CA ALA A 203 -13.92 27.57 5.34
C ALA A 203 -15.41 27.19 5.46
N PRO A 204 -15.74 26.03 6.09
CA PRO A 204 -17.12 25.64 6.33
C PRO A 204 -17.87 26.72 7.13
N ALA A 205 -19.14 26.93 6.80
CA ALA A 205 -20.00 27.80 7.58
C ALA A 205 -20.12 27.27 9.02
N PRO A 206 -20.16 28.15 10.04
CA PRO A 206 -20.36 27.74 11.42
C PRO A 206 -21.67 26.97 11.58
N GLU A 207 -21.63 25.94 12.44
CA GLU A 207 -22.77 25.09 12.73
C GLU A 207 -23.91 25.89 13.39
N PRO A 208 -25.18 25.65 13.04
CA PRO A 208 -26.31 26.32 13.67
C PRO A 208 -26.33 26.11 15.18
N ALA A 209 -26.67 27.17 15.93
CA ALA A 209 -26.81 27.08 17.38
C ALA A 209 -27.87 26.02 17.79
N PRO A 210 -27.62 25.25 18.86
CA PRO A 210 -28.57 24.25 19.35
C PRO A 210 -29.91 24.89 19.70
N ALA A 211 -30.99 24.18 19.40
CA ALA A 211 -32.34 24.61 19.71
C ALA A 211 -32.55 24.78 21.22
N PRO A 212 -33.34 25.77 21.67
CA PRO A 212 -33.64 25.94 23.09
C PRO A 212 -34.34 24.70 23.65
N SER A 213 -33.96 24.34 24.88
CA SER A 213 -34.57 23.22 25.62
C SER A 213 -36.08 23.45 25.81
N PRO A 214 -36.93 22.43 25.67
CA PRO A 214 -38.36 22.55 25.91
C PRO A 214 -38.65 22.97 27.36
N SER A 215 -39.67 23.81 27.53
CA SER A 215 -40.16 24.23 28.84
C SER A 215 -40.60 23.02 29.67
N PRO A 216 -40.29 22.97 30.98
CA PRO A 216 -40.82 21.95 31.89
C PRO A 216 -42.35 21.86 31.83
N ALA A 217 -42.86 20.64 31.92
CA ALA A 217 -44.29 20.39 32.02
C ALA A 217 -44.87 21.03 33.30
N PRO A 218 -46.10 21.59 33.26
CA PRO A 218 -46.77 22.08 34.46
C PRO A 218 -46.87 21.00 35.54
N ALA A 219 -46.62 21.38 36.78
CA ALA A 219 -46.80 20.50 37.92
C ALA A 219 -48.26 20.01 38.02
N PRO A 220 -48.51 18.75 38.40
CA PRO A 220 -49.86 18.25 38.59
C PRO A 220 -50.58 19.07 39.68
N SER A 221 -51.85 19.42 39.44
CA SER A 221 -52.69 20.07 40.44
C SER A 221 -52.83 19.16 41.68
N PRO A 222 -52.77 19.72 42.90
CA PRO A 222 -53.01 18.95 44.11
C PRO A 222 -54.42 18.36 44.08
N SER A 223 -54.51 17.04 44.27
CA SER A 223 -55.78 16.37 44.49
C SER A 223 -56.34 16.81 45.84
N ASN A 224 -57.48 17.49 45.79
CA ASN A 224 -58.19 17.96 46.96
C ASN A 224 -58.90 16.75 47.60
N VAL A 225 -58.17 15.98 48.43
CA VAL A 225 -58.78 14.91 49.23
C VAL A 225 -59.51 15.59 50.39
N ALA A 226 -60.85 15.54 50.35
CA ALA A 226 -61.68 16.04 51.44
C ALA A 226 -61.40 15.24 52.73
N PRO A 227 -61.27 15.90 53.91
CA PRO A 227 -61.12 15.19 55.17
C PRO A 227 -62.43 14.46 55.48
N THR A 228 -62.42 13.13 55.41
CA THR A 228 -63.39 12.31 56.12
C THR A 228 -63.02 12.38 57.60
N ALA A 229 -63.77 13.15 58.36
CA ALA A 229 -63.76 13.08 59.81
C ALA A 229 -64.50 11.79 60.20
N ASP A 230 -63.75 10.77 60.61
CA ASP A 230 -64.32 9.66 61.37
C ASP A 230 -63.73 9.72 62.78
N ALA A 231 -64.63 9.94 63.74
CA ALA A 231 -64.32 10.15 65.13
C ALA A 231 -64.61 8.86 65.89
N ALA A 232 -63.57 8.19 66.41
CA ALA A 232 -63.71 7.32 67.57
C ALA A 232 -62.37 6.88 68.18
N THR A 233 -62.22 7.24 69.46
CA THR A 233 -61.58 6.45 70.53
C THR A 233 -60.06 6.52 70.69
N ILE A 234 -59.66 7.45 71.57
CA ILE A 234 -58.36 7.58 72.22
C ILE A 234 -58.33 6.63 73.44
N SER A 235 -57.29 5.79 73.54
CA SER A 235 -56.87 5.13 74.79
C SER A 235 -55.51 5.69 75.21
N PRO A 236 -55.27 5.99 76.50
CA PRO A 236 -54.01 6.55 76.96
C PRO A 236 -52.96 5.45 77.11
N VAL A 237 -51.77 5.65 76.53
CA VAL A 237 -50.60 4.81 76.79
C VAL A 237 -49.47 5.70 77.29
N GLU A 238 -48.83 5.20 78.33
CA GLU A 238 -47.97 5.90 79.27
C GLU A 238 -46.66 6.43 78.68
N ASP A 239 -46.21 7.46 79.38
CA ASP A 239 -44.94 8.18 79.37
C ASP A 239 -43.70 7.30 79.16
N THR A 240 -42.88 7.62 78.16
CA THR A 240 -41.48 7.18 78.11
C THR A 240 -40.61 8.31 77.51
N PRO A 241 -39.63 8.83 78.25
CA PRO A 241 -38.85 10.00 77.82
C PRO A 241 -37.68 9.65 76.87
N ILE A 242 -37.63 10.43 75.79
CA ILE A 242 -36.49 11.12 75.15
C ILE A 242 -35.22 10.32 74.78
N GLY A 243 -34.88 10.40 73.48
CA GLY A 243 -33.52 10.15 72.97
C GLY A 243 -33.34 10.58 71.52
N VAL A 244 -33.34 11.89 71.24
CA VAL A 244 -32.94 12.46 69.94
C VAL A 244 -31.45 12.81 69.99
N PRO A 245 -30.60 12.28 69.10
CA PRO A 245 -29.38 12.99 68.70
C PRO A 245 -29.65 13.75 67.40
N LEU A 246 -29.59 15.08 67.52
CA LEU A 246 -29.48 16.03 66.41
C LEU A 246 -28.11 15.82 65.75
N ASN A 247 -28.06 15.47 64.47
CA ASN A 247 -26.84 15.60 63.67
C ASN A 247 -27.09 16.58 62.53
N GLY A 248 -27.02 17.86 62.86
CA GLY A 248 -26.79 18.92 61.89
C GLY A 248 -25.29 18.98 61.59
N THR A 249 -24.95 18.93 60.32
CA THR A 249 -23.71 19.54 59.82
C THR A 249 -24.07 20.27 58.54
N ASP A 250 -24.26 21.57 58.72
CA ASP A 250 -24.28 22.57 57.68
C ASP A 250 -22.87 22.64 57.08
N SER A 251 -22.77 22.63 55.75
CA SER A 251 -21.59 23.10 55.04
C SER A 251 -22.02 23.63 53.68
N ASP A 252 -22.40 24.90 53.70
CA ASP A 252 -21.98 25.97 52.78
C ASP A 252 -20.70 25.56 51.99
N GLY A 253 -20.62 25.59 50.67
CA GLY A 253 -20.99 26.65 49.74
C GLY A 253 -19.72 26.99 48.95
N THR A 254 -19.77 26.85 47.63
CA THR A 254 -18.93 27.65 46.71
C THR A 254 -19.60 27.66 45.34
N VAL A 255 -19.86 28.89 44.92
CA VAL A 255 -20.20 29.36 43.59
C VAL A 255 -19.06 29.16 42.59
#